data_AF-A0A4R1K5M3-F1
#
_entry.id   AF-A0A4R1K5M3-F1
#
_cell.length_a   1.000
_cell.length_b   1.000
_cell.length_c   1.000
_cell.angle_alpha   90.00
_cell.angle_beta   90.00
_cell.angle_gamma   90.00
#
_symmetry.space_group_name_H-M   'P 1'
#
loop_
_entity.id
_entity.type
_entity.pdbx_description
1 polymer ?
#
loop_
_entity_poly.entity_id
_entity_poly.type
_entity_poly.pdbx_seq_one_letter_code
_entity_poly.pdbx_strand_id
1 'polypeptide(L)'
;MFNSRVVSVAGFSLVFSYLLSFLFEGRVLYSVMEYHGAYEGRYVIIAIIAHFAGLVSCGFFVRSLNQAKRTVLAGMAVCFIITVPFFFPPNFLWIAALAAGGYASGCAVAAWGYFLKAFTPANRRIKTCADVLIFSNLLMIIINITAVQVSHYAGLVLSLIFVGSGMLLIRRLPAEQVLSEKRPAPVWDTRKPMVVLFLFVFIITINSGLMYQVMNPAFGHLSSLTSWYWSVPYIGALLIMRNLPDRVKRFVVLYIGMGLIILSFILFMVLGRGVADYLAVNTLMLGACGIFDLFWWSIIGEMMEHTENPAKTFGINLSANVLGILTGGAAGMAITSAEFPDSEVAVIALSVVCVTLAMLPLVNTVLVRRLRNHAYLMDETADETPVITPPEPLTAREQEVLPLILSGKSNKAIADSLFISESTVKSHVRNIFSKFGVATRAELISILLSNRQK
;
A
#
# COMPACT_ATOMS: atom_id res chain seq x y z
N MET A 1 -22.41 -9.31 -19.34
CA MET A 1 -22.28 -9.15 -17.87
C MET A 1 -21.35 -7.97 -17.60
N PHE A 2 -21.85 -6.88 -17.01
CA PHE A 2 -21.08 -5.67 -16.74
C PHE A 2 -20.08 -5.95 -15.60
N ASN A 3 -18.78 -6.00 -15.88
CA ASN A 3 -17.77 -6.27 -14.85
C ASN A 3 -17.35 -4.96 -14.15
N SER A 4 -18.04 -4.62 -13.06
CA SER A 4 -17.80 -3.39 -12.29
C SER A 4 -16.34 -3.26 -11.79
N ARG A 5 -15.65 -4.38 -11.53
CA ARG A 5 -14.23 -4.35 -11.16
C ARG A 5 -13.37 -3.80 -12.30
N VAL A 6 -13.55 -4.33 -13.51
CA VAL A 6 -12.77 -3.91 -14.69
C VAL A 6 -13.05 -2.45 -15.04
N VAL A 7 -14.31 -2.03 -14.98
CA VAL A 7 -14.69 -0.63 -15.23
C VAL A 7 -14.12 0.31 -14.17
N SER A 8 -14.11 -0.11 -12.90
CA SER A 8 -13.46 0.63 -11.82
C SER A 8 -11.96 0.77 -12.08
N VAL A 9 -11.25 -0.34 -12.36
CA VAL A 9 -9.82 -0.31 -12.68
C VAL A 9 -9.54 0.66 -13.83
N ALA A 10 -10.22 0.50 -14.96
CA ALA A 10 -10.01 1.35 -16.13
C ALA A 10 -10.32 2.83 -15.85
N GLY A 11 -11.43 3.12 -15.17
CA GLY A 11 -11.83 4.48 -14.81
C GLY A 11 -10.82 5.16 -13.92
N PHE A 12 -10.40 4.53 -12.82
CA PHE A 12 -9.44 5.11 -11.88
C PHE A 12 -8.02 5.16 -12.43
N SER A 13 -7.60 4.22 -13.29
CA SER A 13 -6.31 4.31 -13.99
C SER A 13 -6.19 5.55 -14.86
N LEU A 14 -7.26 5.94 -15.56
CA LEU A 14 -7.28 7.19 -16.34
C LEU A 14 -7.16 8.42 -15.44
N VAL A 15 -7.91 8.48 -14.32
CA VAL A 15 -7.80 9.60 -13.38
C VAL A 15 -6.41 9.69 -12.77
N PHE A 16 -5.85 8.56 -12.31
CA PHE A 16 -4.54 8.55 -11.67
C PHE A 16 -3.44 8.89 -12.66
N SER A 17 -3.56 8.50 -13.93
CA SER A 17 -2.62 8.94 -14.96
C SER A 17 -2.63 10.46 -15.18
N TYR A 18 -3.80 11.11 -15.08
CA TYR A 18 -3.88 12.58 -15.07
C TYR A 18 -3.19 13.18 -13.84
N LEU A 19 -3.44 12.62 -12.66
CA LEU A 19 -2.84 13.12 -11.42
C LEU A 19 -1.32 13.04 -11.47
N LEU A 20 -0.77 11.91 -11.89
CA LEU A 20 0.67 11.68 -11.96
C LEU A 20 1.36 12.44 -13.11
N SER A 21 0.65 12.73 -14.21
CA SER A 21 1.23 13.44 -15.36
C SER A 21 1.15 14.96 -15.25
N PHE A 22 0.14 15.49 -14.54
CA PHE A 22 -0.11 16.93 -14.44
C PHE A 22 -0.09 17.43 -13.00
N LEU A 23 -1.02 16.96 -12.16
CA LEU A 23 -1.34 17.63 -10.90
C LEU A 23 -0.28 17.44 -9.79
N PHE A 24 0.50 16.35 -9.86
CA PHE A 24 1.49 15.96 -8.85
C PHE A 24 2.84 15.70 -9.47
N GLU A 25 3.79 16.62 -9.28
CA GLU A 25 5.16 16.45 -9.79
C GLU A 25 5.17 16.05 -11.28
N GLY A 26 4.13 16.48 -12.01
CA GLY A 26 3.79 15.92 -13.29
C GLY A 26 4.58 16.58 -14.40
N ARG A 27 5.13 15.77 -15.33
CA ARG A 27 5.95 16.30 -16.44
C ARG A 27 5.17 17.28 -17.33
N VAL A 28 3.85 17.15 -17.42
CA VAL A 28 2.99 18.11 -18.15
C VAL A 28 3.03 19.48 -17.48
N LEU A 29 2.82 19.55 -16.16
CA LEU A 29 2.86 20.80 -15.42
C LEU A 29 4.25 21.44 -15.51
N TYR A 30 5.31 20.64 -15.35
CA TYR A 30 6.68 21.10 -15.53
C TYR A 30 6.94 21.69 -16.91
N SER A 31 6.50 21.00 -17.98
CA SER A 31 6.71 21.47 -19.34
C SER A 31 5.95 22.77 -19.64
N VAL A 32 4.75 22.94 -19.07
CA VAL A 32 3.96 24.18 -19.19
C VAL A 32 4.60 25.32 -18.39
N MET A 33 5.10 25.06 -17.18
CA MET A 33 5.82 26.05 -16.36
C MET A 33 7.11 26.51 -17.05
N GLU A 34 7.92 25.57 -17.54
CA GLU A 34 9.16 25.82 -18.28
C GLU A 34 8.89 26.70 -19.52
N TYR A 35 7.82 26.40 -20.28
CA TYR A 35 7.45 27.18 -21.47
C TYR A 35 7.10 28.64 -21.15
N HIS A 36 6.41 28.89 -20.04
CA HIS A 36 6.01 30.24 -19.62
C HIS A 36 7.05 30.95 -18.74
N GLY A 37 8.22 30.34 -18.51
CA GLY A 37 9.25 30.87 -17.60
C GLY A 37 8.78 30.99 -16.14
N ALA A 38 7.74 30.25 -15.75
CA ALA A 38 7.12 30.30 -14.44
C ALA A 38 7.83 29.36 -13.46
N TYR A 39 9.05 29.73 -13.05
CA TYR A 39 9.85 28.94 -12.14
C TYR A 39 9.53 29.24 -10.68
N GLU A 40 8.57 28.53 -10.09
CA GLU A 40 8.42 28.49 -8.63
C GLU A 40 7.94 27.12 -8.14
N GLY A 41 8.70 26.49 -7.24
CA GLY A 41 8.27 25.30 -6.50
C GLY A 41 6.98 25.49 -5.70
N ARG A 42 6.54 26.75 -5.52
CA ARG A 42 5.29 27.13 -4.87
C ARG A 42 4.06 26.49 -5.51
N TYR A 43 3.99 26.38 -6.84
CA TYR A 43 2.84 25.78 -7.53
C TYR A 43 2.65 24.32 -7.13
N VAL A 44 3.74 23.55 -7.19
CA VAL A 44 3.74 22.12 -6.90
C VAL A 44 3.46 21.87 -5.42
N ILE A 45 4.10 22.64 -4.52
CA ILE A 45 3.87 22.54 -3.07
C ILE A 45 2.40 22.79 -2.72
N ILE A 46 1.75 23.80 -3.33
CA ILE A 46 0.33 24.10 -3.07
C ILE A 46 -0.57 22.93 -3.51
N ALA A 47 -0.31 22.34 -4.67
CA ALA A 47 -1.06 21.18 -5.15
C ALA A 47 -0.91 19.98 -4.19
N ILE A 48 0.31 19.70 -3.74
CA ILE A 48 0.62 18.58 -2.83
C ILE A 48 -0.05 18.78 -1.45
N ILE A 49 0.06 19.97 -0.86
CA ILE A 49 -0.57 20.29 0.43
C ILE A 49 -2.09 20.20 0.32
N ALA A 50 -2.67 20.74 -0.75
CA ALA A 50 -4.11 20.68 -0.96
C ALA A 50 -4.58 19.23 -1.14
N HIS A 51 -3.81 18.40 -1.84
CA HIS A 51 -4.13 16.99 -1.97
C HIS A 51 -4.03 16.23 -0.65
N PHE A 52 -3.00 16.49 0.15
CA PHE A 52 -2.90 15.95 1.51
C PHE A 52 -4.15 16.29 2.33
N ALA A 53 -4.60 17.56 2.30
CA ALA A 53 -5.83 17.99 2.97
C ALA A 53 -7.07 17.26 2.43
N GLY A 54 -7.16 17.05 1.11
CA GLY A 54 -8.25 16.29 0.48
C GLY A 54 -8.30 14.83 0.94
N LEU A 55 -7.15 14.16 1.01
CA LEU A 55 -7.03 12.77 1.47
C LEU A 55 -7.47 12.59 2.92
N VAL A 56 -6.99 13.47 3.81
CA VAL A 56 -7.31 13.41 5.25
C VAL A 56 -8.78 13.75 5.51
N SER A 57 -9.32 14.75 4.81
CA SER A 57 -10.65 15.28 5.09
C SER A 57 -11.81 14.47 4.47
N CYS A 58 -11.57 13.76 3.37
CA CYS A 58 -12.61 13.04 2.61
C CYS A 58 -13.43 12.07 3.47
N GLY A 59 -12.76 11.33 4.35
CA GLY A 59 -13.39 10.36 5.23
C GLY A 59 -14.40 10.94 6.23
N PHE A 60 -14.40 12.25 6.49
CA PHE A 60 -15.34 12.86 7.44
C PHE A 60 -16.74 13.09 6.84
N PHE A 61 -16.81 13.33 5.53
CA PHE A 61 -18.07 13.63 4.83
C PHE A 61 -18.51 12.55 3.83
N VAL A 62 -17.63 11.64 3.40
CA VAL A 62 -18.01 10.48 2.56
C VAL A 62 -18.28 9.25 3.42
N ARG A 63 -19.55 8.87 3.54
CA ARG A 63 -20.02 7.77 4.39
C ARG A 63 -20.75 6.64 3.65
N SER A 64 -20.86 6.73 2.31
CA SER A 64 -21.52 5.70 1.49
C SER A 64 -20.91 5.63 0.09
N LEU A 65 -21.17 4.52 -0.62
CA LEU A 65 -20.74 4.35 -2.01
C LEU A 65 -21.36 5.41 -2.95
N ASN A 66 -22.61 5.81 -2.73
CA ASN A 66 -23.26 6.85 -3.53
C ASN A 66 -22.61 8.23 -3.31
N GLN A 67 -22.33 8.59 -2.05
CA GLN A 67 -21.55 9.80 -1.75
C GLN A 67 -20.16 9.72 -2.37
N ALA A 68 -19.47 8.58 -2.27
CA ALA A 68 -18.16 8.38 -2.87
C ALA A 68 -18.21 8.59 -4.40
N LYS A 69 -19.21 8.04 -5.08
CA LYS A 69 -19.41 8.25 -6.53
C LYS A 69 -19.61 9.72 -6.88
N ARG A 70 -20.45 10.43 -6.12
CA ARG A 70 -20.65 11.88 -6.31
C ARG A 70 -19.35 12.66 -6.08
N THR A 71 -18.61 12.36 -5.01
CA THR A 71 -17.32 13.00 -4.70
C THR A 71 -16.28 12.76 -5.79
N VAL A 72 -16.15 11.52 -6.30
CA VAL A 72 -15.22 11.22 -7.39
C VAL A 72 -15.61 11.98 -8.66
N LEU A 73 -16.87 11.91 -9.09
CA LEU A 73 -17.31 12.59 -10.32
C LEU A 73 -17.20 14.12 -10.20
N ALA A 74 -17.54 14.70 -9.04
CA ALA A 74 -17.35 16.12 -8.78
C ALA A 74 -15.87 16.49 -8.77
N GLY A 75 -15.01 15.69 -8.13
CA GLY A 75 -13.58 15.93 -8.09
C GLY A 75 -12.93 15.86 -9.48
N MET A 76 -13.38 14.94 -10.32
CA MET A 76 -12.96 14.85 -11.73
C MET A 76 -13.44 16.04 -12.57
N ALA A 77 -14.68 16.51 -12.36
CA ALA A 77 -15.18 17.70 -13.03
C ALA A 77 -14.39 18.95 -12.63
N VAL A 78 -14.08 19.10 -11.33
CA VAL A 78 -13.18 20.16 -10.86
C VAL A 78 -11.82 20.04 -11.52
N CYS A 79 -11.20 18.86 -11.52
CA CYS A 79 -9.91 18.61 -12.18
C CYS A 79 -9.94 19.02 -13.66
N PHE A 80 -11.00 18.68 -14.39
CA PHE A 80 -11.15 19.06 -15.80
C PHE A 80 -11.21 20.58 -15.99
N ILE A 81 -11.99 21.28 -15.17
CA ILE A 81 -12.16 22.74 -15.26
C ILE A 81 -10.87 23.47 -14.88
N ILE A 82 -10.20 23.04 -13.81
CA ILE A 82 -9.00 23.70 -13.30
C ILE A 82 -7.77 23.48 -14.19
N THR A 83 -7.81 22.53 -15.14
CA THR A 83 -6.74 22.39 -16.14
C THR A 83 -6.81 23.50 -17.20
N VAL A 84 -7.99 24.09 -17.46
CA VAL A 84 -8.19 25.07 -18.55
C VAL A 84 -7.29 26.31 -18.43
N PRO A 85 -7.09 26.93 -17.24
CA PRO A 85 -6.18 28.07 -17.08
C PRO A 85 -4.73 27.82 -17.54
N PHE A 86 -4.28 26.57 -17.62
CA PHE A 86 -2.92 26.20 -18.01
C PHE A 86 -2.70 26.22 -19.54
N PHE A 87 -3.74 26.49 -20.33
CA PHE A 87 -3.61 26.83 -21.75
C PHE A 87 -3.18 28.30 -21.97
N PHE A 88 -3.19 29.11 -20.92
CA PHE A 88 -2.93 30.54 -20.96
C PHE A 88 -1.72 30.90 -20.09
N PRO A 89 -1.12 32.08 -20.30
CA PRO A 89 -0.01 32.55 -19.48
C PRO A 89 -0.34 32.56 -17.97
N PRO A 90 0.67 32.35 -17.11
CA PRO A 90 0.51 32.29 -15.66
C PRO A 90 -0.21 33.50 -15.10
N ASN A 91 -1.20 33.24 -14.25
CA ASN A 91 -1.92 34.26 -13.51
C ASN A 91 -2.40 33.66 -12.18
N PHE A 92 -3.09 34.46 -11.34
CA PHE A 92 -3.54 34.01 -10.01
C PHE A 92 -4.44 32.76 -10.07
N LEU A 93 -5.09 32.47 -11.20
CA LEU A 93 -5.91 31.28 -11.39
C LEU A 93 -5.08 30.00 -11.37
N TRP A 94 -3.79 30.01 -11.70
CA TRP A 94 -2.95 28.80 -11.60
C TRP A 94 -2.86 28.29 -10.17
N ILE A 95 -2.61 29.19 -9.22
CA ILE A 95 -2.55 28.85 -7.79
C ILE A 95 -3.91 28.37 -7.31
N ALA A 96 -4.98 29.10 -7.62
CA ALA A 96 -6.33 28.72 -7.24
C ALA A 96 -6.74 27.36 -7.84
N ALA A 97 -6.38 27.12 -9.11
CA ALA A 97 -6.63 25.89 -9.83
C ALA A 97 -5.90 24.70 -9.21
N LEU A 98 -4.61 24.85 -8.87
CA LEU A 98 -3.83 23.78 -8.24
C LEU A 98 -4.29 23.50 -6.80
N ALA A 99 -4.67 24.52 -6.04
CA ALA A 99 -5.26 24.33 -4.72
C ALA A 99 -6.60 23.58 -4.81
N ALA A 100 -7.52 24.04 -5.67
CA ALA A 100 -8.83 23.41 -5.85
C ALA A 100 -8.71 21.99 -6.43
N GLY A 101 -7.88 21.81 -7.45
CA GLY A 101 -7.60 20.52 -8.09
C GLY A 101 -6.90 19.55 -7.15
N GLY A 102 -5.94 20.03 -6.35
CA GLY A 102 -5.24 19.25 -5.33
C GLY A 102 -6.22 18.70 -4.32
N TYR A 103 -7.04 19.56 -3.73
CA TYR A 103 -8.05 19.14 -2.76
C TYR A 103 -9.08 18.16 -3.36
N ALA A 104 -9.64 18.52 -4.52
CA ALA A 104 -10.64 17.72 -5.22
C ALA A 104 -10.12 16.32 -5.60
N SER A 105 -8.88 16.25 -6.09
CA SER A 105 -8.23 14.98 -6.41
C SER A 105 -7.95 14.15 -5.16
N GLY A 106 -7.52 14.77 -4.04
CA GLY A 106 -7.33 14.08 -2.77
C GLY A 106 -8.60 13.42 -2.29
N CYS A 107 -9.73 14.14 -2.38
CA CYS A 107 -11.03 13.57 -2.04
C CYS A 107 -11.44 12.44 -3.00
N ALA A 108 -11.21 12.58 -4.30
CA ALA A 108 -11.53 11.54 -5.29
C ALA A 108 -10.71 10.25 -5.07
N VAL A 109 -9.41 10.39 -4.79
CA VAL A 109 -8.52 9.24 -4.51
C VAL A 109 -8.92 8.56 -3.20
N ALA A 110 -9.19 9.30 -2.13
CA ALA A 110 -9.68 8.73 -0.88
C ALA A 110 -11.02 8.00 -1.06
N ALA A 111 -11.95 8.60 -1.81
CA ALA A 111 -13.27 8.01 -2.09
C ALA A 111 -13.19 6.69 -2.88
N TRP A 112 -12.11 6.46 -3.62
CA TRP A 112 -11.87 5.17 -4.31
C TRP A 112 -11.86 3.97 -3.35
N GLY A 113 -11.56 4.16 -2.06
CA GLY A 113 -11.65 3.11 -1.05
C GLY A 113 -13.02 2.40 -1.03
N TYR A 114 -14.12 3.13 -1.25
CA TYR A 114 -15.47 2.52 -1.35
C TYR A 114 -15.62 1.63 -2.59
N PHE A 115 -15.08 2.06 -3.73
CA PHE A 115 -15.12 1.29 -4.98
C PHE A 115 -14.25 0.03 -4.88
N LEU A 116 -13.09 0.15 -4.26
CA LEU A 116 -12.19 -0.98 -4.03
C LEU A 116 -12.83 -2.01 -3.08
N LYS A 117 -13.51 -1.56 -2.01
CA LYS A 117 -14.26 -2.47 -1.13
C LYS A 117 -15.49 -3.09 -1.82
N ALA A 118 -16.25 -2.31 -2.57
CA ALA A 118 -17.53 -2.74 -3.17
C ALA A 118 -17.36 -3.67 -4.38
N PHE A 119 -16.38 -3.40 -5.25
CA PHE A 119 -16.24 -4.11 -6.52
C PHE A 119 -15.10 -5.14 -6.54
N THR A 120 -14.35 -5.27 -5.46
CA THR A 120 -13.22 -6.20 -5.38
C THR A 120 -13.27 -7.07 -4.13
N PRO A 121 -13.40 -8.40 -4.29
CA PRO A 121 -13.26 -9.34 -3.19
C PRO A 121 -11.91 -9.19 -2.48
N ALA A 122 -11.86 -9.40 -1.16
CA ALA A 122 -10.67 -9.19 -0.33
C ALA A 122 -9.41 -9.88 -0.89
N ASN A 123 -9.51 -11.14 -1.32
CA ASN A 123 -8.41 -11.92 -1.90
C ASN A 123 -7.88 -11.39 -3.26
N ARG A 124 -8.63 -10.50 -3.93
CA ARG A 124 -8.24 -9.89 -5.22
C ARG A 124 -7.91 -8.40 -5.11
N ARG A 125 -7.95 -7.81 -3.91
CA ARG A 125 -7.65 -6.37 -3.71
C ARG A 125 -6.23 -6.03 -4.10
N ILE A 126 -5.23 -6.80 -3.68
CA ILE A 126 -3.84 -6.58 -4.09
C ILE A 126 -3.66 -6.58 -5.61
N LYS A 127 -4.29 -7.52 -6.33
CA LYS A 127 -4.23 -7.57 -7.79
C LYS A 127 -4.88 -6.35 -8.43
N THR A 128 -5.97 -5.85 -7.85
CA THR A 128 -6.69 -4.66 -8.34
C THR A 128 -5.90 -3.38 -8.09
N CYS A 129 -5.28 -3.26 -6.91
CA CYS A 129 -4.33 -2.20 -6.59
C CYS A 129 -3.17 -2.18 -7.59
N ALA A 130 -2.57 -3.36 -7.84
CA ALA A 130 -1.50 -3.50 -8.82
C ALA A 130 -1.97 -3.13 -10.23
N ASP A 131 -3.12 -3.65 -10.67
CA ASP A 131 -3.70 -3.34 -11.99
C ASP A 131 -3.86 -1.82 -12.16
N VAL A 132 -4.44 -1.13 -11.16
CA VAL A 132 -4.64 0.33 -11.22
C VAL A 132 -3.31 1.10 -11.28
N LEU A 133 -2.34 0.73 -10.46
CA LEU A 133 -1.01 1.36 -10.45
C LEU A 133 -0.24 1.10 -11.75
N ILE A 134 -0.30 -0.12 -12.29
CA ILE A 134 0.36 -0.48 -13.56
C ILE A 134 -0.26 0.32 -14.71
N PHE A 135 -1.58 0.27 -14.88
CA PHE A 135 -2.24 0.94 -16.00
C PHE A 135 -2.14 2.46 -15.90
N SER A 136 -2.23 3.04 -14.70
CA SER A 136 -2.06 4.50 -14.54
C SER A 136 -0.66 4.96 -14.90
N ASN A 137 0.39 4.22 -14.53
CA ASN A 137 1.77 4.54 -14.89
C ASN A 137 2.03 4.33 -16.40
N LEU A 138 1.47 3.29 -17.03
CA LEU A 138 1.56 3.10 -18.48
C LEU A 138 0.91 4.26 -19.24
N LEU A 139 -0.29 4.67 -18.83
CA LEU A 139 -1.00 5.81 -19.42
C LEU A 139 -0.26 7.13 -19.18
N MET A 140 0.32 7.32 -17.99
CA MET A 140 1.15 8.48 -17.68
C MET A 140 2.40 8.56 -18.58
N ILE A 141 3.07 7.44 -18.87
CA ILE A 141 4.20 7.42 -19.82
C ILE A 141 3.76 8.00 -21.18
N ILE A 142 2.59 7.58 -21.68
CA ILE A 142 2.05 8.08 -22.96
C ILE A 142 1.83 9.59 -22.91
N ILE A 143 1.25 10.10 -21.82
CA ILE A 143 1.05 11.54 -21.62
C ILE A 143 2.39 12.28 -21.58
N ASN A 144 3.34 11.80 -20.77
CA ASN A 144 4.63 12.46 -20.57
C ASN A 144 5.45 12.50 -21.87
N ILE A 145 5.49 11.39 -22.63
CA ILE A 145 6.15 11.35 -23.94
C ILE A 145 5.49 12.36 -24.89
N THR A 146 4.16 12.44 -24.91
CA THR A 146 3.44 13.42 -25.75
C THR A 146 3.78 14.86 -25.35
N ALA A 147 3.84 15.15 -24.04
CA ALA A 147 4.17 16.47 -23.52
C ALA A 147 5.60 16.91 -23.91
N VAL A 148 6.56 15.98 -23.90
CA VAL A 148 7.97 16.26 -24.17
C VAL A 148 8.30 16.24 -25.66
N GLN A 149 7.76 15.29 -26.43
CA GLN A 149 8.14 15.09 -27.85
C GLN A 149 7.22 15.78 -28.85
N VAL A 150 5.94 16.00 -28.51
CA VAL A 150 4.96 16.62 -29.43
C VAL A 150 4.75 18.09 -29.07
N SER A 151 4.19 18.35 -27.88
CA SER A 151 3.96 19.69 -27.36
C SER A 151 3.42 19.61 -25.93
N HIS A 152 3.78 20.55 -25.07
CA HIS A 152 3.25 20.67 -23.71
C HIS A 152 1.70 20.81 -23.71
N TYR A 153 1.12 21.52 -24.68
CA TYR A 153 -0.34 21.60 -24.82
C TYR A 153 -0.97 20.28 -25.31
N ALA A 154 -0.28 19.52 -26.15
CA ALA A 154 -0.76 18.20 -26.59
C ALA A 154 -0.84 17.22 -25.40
N GLY A 155 0.17 17.25 -24.52
CA GLY A 155 0.14 16.52 -23.25
C GLY A 155 -1.05 16.92 -22.38
N LEU A 156 -1.29 18.24 -22.22
CA LEU A 156 -2.39 18.78 -21.42
C LEU A 156 -3.78 18.38 -21.97
N VAL A 157 -3.97 18.43 -23.29
CA VAL A 157 -5.19 17.96 -23.97
C VAL A 157 -5.39 16.47 -23.74
N LEU A 158 -4.34 15.66 -23.86
CA LEU A 158 -4.44 14.21 -23.63
C LEU A 158 -4.82 13.89 -22.18
N SER A 159 -4.23 14.60 -21.22
CA SER A 159 -4.60 14.53 -19.79
C SER A 159 -6.09 14.83 -19.59
N LEU A 160 -6.65 15.85 -20.25
CA LEU A 160 -8.09 16.16 -20.21
C LEU A 160 -8.96 15.08 -20.83
N ILE A 161 -8.54 14.50 -21.98
CA ILE A 161 -9.25 13.37 -22.61
C ILE A 161 -9.33 12.18 -21.65
N PHE A 162 -8.26 11.88 -20.91
CA PHE A 162 -8.24 10.77 -19.97
C PHE A 162 -9.15 11.02 -18.76
N VAL A 163 -9.13 12.23 -18.17
CA VAL A 163 -10.08 12.58 -17.10
C VAL A 163 -11.52 12.49 -17.59
N GLY A 164 -11.82 13.05 -18.77
CA GLY A 164 -13.16 12.98 -19.36
C GLY A 164 -13.62 11.55 -19.60
N SER A 165 -12.76 10.72 -20.17
CA SER A 165 -13.03 9.30 -20.43
C SER A 165 -13.22 8.50 -19.13
N GLY A 166 -12.39 8.75 -18.12
CA GLY A 166 -12.54 8.16 -16.78
C GLY A 166 -13.87 8.54 -16.14
N MET A 167 -14.33 9.78 -16.34
CA MET A 167 -15.60 10.27 -15.81
C MET A 167 -16.78 9.50 -16.42
N LEU A 168 -16.73 9.24 -17.72
CA LEU A 168 -17.74 8.44 -18.44
C LEU A 168 -17.77 6.99 -17.93
N LEU A 169 -16.61 6.38 -17.67
CA LEU A 169 -16.53 5.02 -17.13
C LEU A 169 -17.08 4.94 -15.70
N ILE A 170 -16.66 5.85 -14.82
CA ILE A 170 -17.08 5.86 -13.41
C ILE A 170 -18.59 6.16 -13.28
N ARG A 171 -19.18 6.95 -14.20
CA ARG A 171 -20.64 7.14 -14.25
C ARG A 171 -21.41 5.84 -14.44
N ARG A 172 -20.86 4.88 -15.18
CA ARG A 172 -21.50 3.57 -15.43
C ARG A 172 -21.47 2.62 -14.22
N LEU A 173 -20.64 2.89 -13.22
CA LEU A 173 -20.57 2.04 -12.02
C LEU A 173 -21.85 2.19 -11.18
N PRO A 174 -22.41 1.09 -10.63
CA PRO A 174 -23.59 1.18 -9.77
C PRO A 174 -23.27 1.99 -8.50
N ALA A 175 -24.25 2.76 -8.03
CA ALA A 175 -24.10 3.62 -6.84
C ALA A 175 -24.61 2.95 -5.55
N GLU A 176 -25.32 1.83 -5.70
CA GLU A 176 -25.86 1.04 -4.59
C GLU A 176 -24.93 -0.10 -4.24
N GLN A 177 -24.78 -0.33 -2.94
CA GLN A 177 -23.99 -1.42 -2.40
C GLN A 177 -24.75 -2.70 -2.69
N VAL A 178 -24.19 -3.59 -3.52
CA VAL A 178 -24.73 -4.95 -3.62
C VAL A 178 -24.52 -5.57 -2.25
N LEU A 179 -25.61 -5.72 -1.48
CA LEU A 179 -25.62 -6.39 -0.19
C LEU A 179 -25.14 -7.82 -0.42
N SER A 180 -23.85 -8.08 -0.17
CA SER A 180 -23.38 -9.44 0.03
C SER A 180 -24.01 -9.92 1.33
N GLU A 181 -24.75 -11.03 1.30
CA GLU A 181 -25.31 -11.75 2.47
C GLU A 181 -24.21 -12.32 3.40
N LYS A 182 -23.05 -11.65 3.52
CA LYS A 182 -22.02 -12.05 4.47
C LYS A 182 -22.41 -11.52 5.83
N ARG A 183 -22.41 -12.42 6.83
CA ARG A 183 -22.45 -12.05 8.25
C ARG A 183 -21.49 -10.88 8.49
N PRO A 184 -21.90 -9.84 9.23
CA PRO A 184 -21.00 -8.75 9.56
C PRO A 184 -19.77 -9.35 10.24
N ALA A 185 -18.61 -9.17 9.62
CA ALA A 185 -17.34 -9.49 10.28
C ALA A 185 -17.31 -8.70 11.59
N PRO A 186 -16.87 -9.29 12.72
CA PRO A 186 -16.95 -8.57 13.97
C PRO A 186 -16.09 -7.28 13.86
N VAL A 187 -16.67 -6.17 14.30
CA VAL A 187 -16.03 -4.86 14.18
C VAL A 187 -15.01 -4.75 15.30
N TRP A 188 -13.73 -4.71 14.94
CA TRP A 188 -12.64 -4.49 15.89
C TRP A 188 -11.99 -3.13 15.66
N ASP A 189 -11.36 -2.57 16.69
CA ASP A 189 -10.80 -1.22 16.65
C ASP A 189 -9.61 -1.12 15.68
N THR A 190 -9.87 -0.65 14.47
CA THR A 190 -8.85 -0.46 13.43
C THR A 190 -7.94 0.76 13.69
N ARG A 191 -8.25 1.62 14.67
CA ARG A 191 -7.51 2.88 14.88
C ARG A 191 -6.02 2.64 15.18
N LYS A 192 -5.70 1.69 16.06
CA LYS A 192 -4.31 1.39 16.44
C LYS A 192 -3.49 0.88 15.25
N PRO A 193 -3.92 -0.16 14.49
CA PRO A 193 -3.20 -0.55 13.27
C PRO A 193 -3.15 0.57 12.22
N MET A 194 -4.18 1.42 12.11
CA MET A 194 -4.14 2.58 11.20
C MET A 194 -3.01 3.55 11.56
N VAL A 195 -2.82 3.87 12.84
CA VAL A 195 -1.71 4.75 13.27
C VAL A 195 -0.35 4.10 12.99
N VAL A 196 -0.21 2.81 13.24
CA VAL A 196 1.06 2.10 12.98
C VAL A 196 1.34 2.01 11.47
N LEU A 197 0.32 1.76 10.66
CA LEU A 197 0.45 1.75 9.19
C LEU A 197 0.76 3.15 8.67
N PHE A 198 0.12 4.19 9.20
CA PHE A 198 0.44 5.58 8.87
C PHE A 198 1.92 5.87 9.14
N LEU A 199 2.41 5.51 10.34
CA LEU A 199 3.82 5.69 10.69
C LEU A 199 4.75 4.89 9.76
N PHE A 200 4.39 3.64 9.45
CA PHE A 200 5.12 2.79 8.52
C PHE A 200 5.27 3.46 7.15
N VAL A 201 4.14 3.88 6.56
CA VAL A 201 4.10 4.52 5.23
C VAL A 201 4.85 5.85 5.24
N PHE A 202 4.69 6.65 6.28
CA PHE A 202 5.41 7.91 6.46
C PHE A 202 6.94 7.68 6.45
N ILE A 203 7.45 6.73 7.24
CA ILE A 203 8.89 6.46 7.36
C ILE A 203 9.48 6.01 6.01
N ILE A 204 8.83 5.09 5.30
CA ILE A 204 9.38 4.61 4.01
C ILE A 204 9.38 5.69 2.92
N THR A 205 8.43 6.60 2.94
CA THR A 205 8.24 7.60 1.87
C THR A 205 9.09 8.86 2.06
N ILE A 206 9.70 9.05 3.24
CA ILE A 206 10.80 10.02 3.43
C ILE A 206 11.91 9.78 2.41
N ASN A 207 12.23 8.51 2.12
CA ASN A 207 13.27 8.16 1.15
C ASN A 207 12.91 8.63 -0.26
N SER A 208 11.62 8.54 -0.65
CA SER A 208 11.14 9.06 -1.93
C SER A 208 11.24 10.58 -2.01
N GLY A 209 10.91 11.30 -0.93
CA GLY A 209 11.08 12.76 -0.86
C GLY A 209 12.54 13.19 -1.02
N LEU A 210 13.45 12.48 -0.35
CA LEU A 210 14.89 12.74 -0.42
C LEU A 210 15.45 12.47 -1.82
N MET A 211 14.97 11.42 -2.49
CA MET A 211 15.33 11.09 -3.88
C MET A 211 15.04 12.26 -4.84
N TYR A 212 13.90 12.96 -4.69
CA TYR A 212 13.56 14.09 -5.56
C TYR A 212 14.54 15.26 -5.45
N GLN A 213 15.19 15.43 -4.30
CA GLN A 213 16.09 16.56 -4.05
C GLN A 213 17.57 16.21 -4.25
N VAL A 214 17.96 14.96 -3.97
CA VAL A 214 19.37 14.55 -3.99
C VAL A 214 19.71 13.79 -5.27
N MET A 215 18.87 12.84 -5.69
CA MET A 215 19.21 11.92 -6.78
C MET A 215 18.70 12.40 -8.13
N ASN A 216 17.43 12.80 -8.22
CA ASN A 216 16.81 13.18 -9.50
C ASN A 216 17.52 14.35 -10.19
N PRO A 217 17.91 15.45 -9.49
CA PRO A 217 18.60 16.57 -10.12
C PRO A 217 19.94 16.18 -10.74
N ALA A 218 20.66 15.22 -10.14
CA ALA A 218 21.95 14.75 -10.64
C ALA A 218 21.86 14.10 -12.04
N PHE A 219 20.66 13.63 -12.43
CA PHE A 219 20.39 13.07 -13.76
C PHE A 219 19.53 13.99 -14.64
N GLY A 220 19.33 15.25 -14.27
CA GLY A 220 18.46 16.20 -15.00
C GLY A 220 18.86 16.42 -16.46
N HIS A 221 20.15 16.26 -16.79
CA HIS A 221 20.67 16.35 -18.16
C HIS A 221 20.17 15.22 -19.09
N LEU A 222 19.62 14.13 -18.53
CA LEU A 222 19.03 13.01 -19.28
C LEU A 222 17.50 13.12 -19.41
N SER A 223 16.97 14.34 -19.56
CA SER A 223 15.52 14.65 -19.53
C SER A 223 14.64 13.73 -20.39
N SER A 224 15.11 13.35 -21.59
CA SER A 224 14.38 12.42 -22.46
C SER A 224 14.23 11.04 -21.84
N LEU A 225 15.24 10.52 -21.15
CA LEU A 225 15.21 9.21 -20.50
C LEU A 225 14.48 9.27 -19.16
N THR A 226 14.76 10.30 -18.36
CA THR A 226 14.16 10.49 -17.04
C THR A 226 12.67 10.79 -17.08
N SER A 227 12.11 11.21 -18.24
CA SER A 227 10.68 11.48 -18.39
C SER A 227 9.77 10.23 -18.35
N TRP A 228 10.29 9.05 -18.69
CA TRP A 228 9.51 7.81 -18.81
C TRP A 228 10.15 6.59 -18.16
N TYR A 229 11.48 6.49 -18.14
CA TYR A 229 12.14 5.24 -17.72
C TYR A 229 11.93 4.93 -16.24
N TRP A 230 11.82 5.93 -15.37
CA TRP A 230 11.53 5.75 -13.94
C TRP A 230 10.27 4.93 -13.64
N SER A 231 9.27 5.00 -14.52
CA SER A 231 8.03 4.23 -14.35
C SER A 231 8.19 2.76 -14.74
N VAL A 232 9.16 2.42 -15.59
CA VAL A 232 9.39 1.05 -16.09
C VAL A 232 9.77 0.05 -15.00
N PRO A 233 10.83 0.27 -14.19
CA PRO A 233 11.19 -0.66 -13.11
C PRO A 233 10.11 -0.69 -12.02
N TYR A 234 9.41 0.43 -11.78
CA TYR A 234 8.27 0.48 -10.89
C TYR A 234 7.15 -0.46 -11.36
N ILE A 235 6.73 -0.37 -12.63
CA ILE A 235 5.75 -1.27 -13.24
C ILE A 235 6.24 -2.73 -13.18
N GLY A 236 7.51 -2.98 -13.46
CA GLY A 236 8.12 -4.32 -13.37
C GLY A 236 7.98 -4.93 -11.98
N ALA A 237 8.29 -4.16 -10.93
CA ALA A 237 8.12 -4.58 -9.54
C ALA A 237 6.65 -4.86 -9.19
N LEU A 238 5.72 -4.01 -9.65
CA LEU A 238 4.28 -4.24 -9.46
C LEU A 238 3.81 -5.53 -10.14
N LEU A 239 4.27 -5.82 -11.35
CA LEU A 239 3.95 -7.05 -12.08
C LEU A 239 4.45 -8.30 -11.35
N ILE A 240 5.66 -8.24 -10.80
CA ILE A 240 6.24 -9.34 -9.99
C ILE A 240 5.38 -9.56 -8.75
N MET A 241 5.10 -8.50 -7.98
CA MET A 241 4.31 -8.61 -6.76
C MET A 241 2.86 -9.02 -6.98
N ARG A 242 2.24 -8.57 -8.09
CA ARG A 242 0.88 -8.95 -8.49
C ARG A 242 0.71 -10.45 -8.68
N ASN A 243 1.76 -11.11 -9.17
CA ASN A 243 1.77 -12.53 -9.52
C ASN A 243 2.59 -13.36 -8.53
N LEU A 244 2.89 -12.82 -7.35
CA LEU A 244 3.69 -13.50 -6.33
C LEU A 244 2.97 -14.77 -5.84
N PRO A 245 3.63 -15.95 -5.82
CA PRO A 245 3.04 -17.18 -5.31
C PRO A 245 2.74 -17.09 -3.82
N ASP A 246 1.65 -17.72 -3.37
CA ASP A 246 1.23 -17.72 -1.94
C ASP A 246 2.28 -18.32 -0.99
N ARG A 247 3.22 -19.12 -1.52
CA ARG A 247 4.35 -19.70 -0.77
C ARG A 247 5.36 -18.64 -0.33
N VAL A 248 5.46 -17.50 -1.02
CA VAL A 248 6.41 -16.44 -0.71
C VAL A 248 5.82 -15.54 0.38
N LYS A 249 6.47 -15.53 1.55
CA LYS A 249 6.03 -14.67 2.65
C LYS A 249 6.29 -13.20 2.29
N ARG A 250 5.26 -12.36 2.37
CA ARG A 250 5.31 -10.95 1.93
C ARG A 250 6.40 -10.12 2.61
N PHE A 251 6.74 -10.42 3.86
CA PHE A 251 7.83 -9.73 4.56
C PHE A 251 9.21 -9.99 3.91
N VAL A 252 9.40 -11.11 3.21
CA VAL A 252 10.66 -11.40 2.49
C VAL A 252 10.84 -10.39 1.36
N VAL A 253 9.76 -10.11 0.63
CA VAL A 253 9.77 -9.11 -0.46
C VAL A 253 10.03 -7.71 0.09
N LEU A 254 9.50 -7.40 1.29
CA LEU A 254 9.81 -6.15 1.98
C LEU A 254 11.31 -5.99 2.23
N TYR A 255 11.98 -7.02 2.76
CA TYR A 255 13.43 -6.99 3.00
C TYR A 255 14.25 -6.89 1.71
N ILE A 256 13.79 -7.53 0.63
CA ILE A 256 14.40 -7.36 -0.70
C ILE A 256 14.33 -5.88 -1.11
N GLY A 257 13.15 -5.25 -0.99
CA GLY A 257 12.98 -3.82 -1.26
C GLY A 257 13.94 -2.94 -0.46
N MET A 258 14.16 -3.24 0.83
CA MET A 258 15.12 -2.50 1.66
C MET A 258 16.55 -2.62 1.14
N GLY A 259 16.97 -3.84 0.77
CA GLY A 259 18.30 -4.07 0.18
C GLY A 259 18.48 -3.32 -1.14
N LEU A 260 17.45 -3.28 -1.98
CA LEU A 260 17.47 -2.55 -3.25
C LEU A 260 17.64 -1.04 -3.07
N ILE A 261 16.97 -0.41 -2.08
CA ILE A 261 17.17 1.02 -1.78
C ILE A 261 18.60 1.29 -1.33
N ILE A 262 19.12 0.51 -0.37
CA ILE A 262 20.49 0.71 0.15
C ILE A 262 21.50 0.57 -0.98
N LEU A 263 21.39 -0.49 -1.78
CA LEU A 263 22.25 -0.72 -2.93
C LEU A 263 22.15 0.43 -3.94
N SER A 264 20.95 0.95 -4.19
CA SER A 264 20.74 2.10 -5.08
C SER A 264 21.49 3.34 -4.62
N PHE A 265 21.47 3.67 -3.32
CA PHE A 265 22.20 4.83 -2.80
C PHE A 265 23.72 4.61 -2.81
N ILE A 266 24.19 3.39 -2.54
CA ILE A 266 25.61 3.04 -2.66
C ILE A 266 26.08 3.19 -4.11
N LEU A 267 25.32 2.65 -5.08
CA LEU A 267 25.64 2.82 -6.50
C LEU A 267 25.58 4.30 -6.91
N PHE A 268 24.63 5.07 -6.39
CA PHE A 268 24.57 6.52 -6.66
C PHE A 268 25.81 7.27 -6.14
N MET A 269 26.44 6.80 -5.07
CA MET A 269 27.66 7.42 -4.52
C MET A 269 28.92 7.02 -5.30
N VAL A 270 28.97 5.79 -5.84
CA VAL A 270 30.17 5.23 -6.48
C VAL A 270 30.19 5.43 -7.99
N LEU A 271 29.03 5.37 -8.63
CA LEU A 271 28.91 5.51 -10.08
C LEU A 271 28.98 6.97 -10.51
N GLY A 272 29.26 7.16 -11.80
CA GLY A 272 29.18 8.47 -12.44
C GLY A 272 27.74 8.98 -12.56
N ARG A 273 27.53 9.79 -13.59
CA ARG A 273 26.22 10.39 -13.90
C ARG A 273 25.79 10.09 -15.34
N GLY A 274 26.29 9.01 -15.93
CA GLY A 274 25.96 8.60 -17.29
C GLY A 274 24.64 7.85 -17.41
N VAL A 275 24.30 7.46 -18.64
CA VAL A 275 23.07 6.71 -18.95
C VAL A 275 23.03 5.35 -18.24
N ALA A 276 24.12 4.59 -18.28
CA ALA A 276 24.19 3.27 -17.62
C ALA A 276 24.04 3.39 -16.09
N ASP A 277 24.62 4.45 -15.51
CA ASP A 277 24.54 4.73 -14.07
C ASP A 277 23.10 5.05 -13.66
N TYR A 278 22.43 5.91 -14.44
CA TYR A 278 21.01 6.20 -14.25
C TYR A 278 20.18 4.93 -14.33
N LEU A 279 20.35 4.11 -15.36
CA LEU A 279 19.60 2.86 -15.51
C LEU A 279 19.80 1.94 -14.30
N ALA A 280 21.03 1.76 -13.82
CA ALA A 280 21.32 0.91 -12.67
C ALA A 280 20.67 1.44 -11.38
N VAL A 281 20.95 2.69 -11.03
CA VAL A 281 20.46 3.35 -9.81
C VAL A 281 18.93 3.41 -9.80
N ASN A 282 18.35 3.96 -10.87
CA ASN A 282 16.91 4.18 -10.98
C ASN A 282 16.12 2.86 -11.02
N THR A 283 16.66 1.80 -11.64
CA THR A 283 16.01 0.48 -11.66
C THR A 283 15.86 -0.10 -10.26
N LEU A 284 16.92 -0.03 -9.45
CA LEU A 284 16.88 -0.51 -8.07
C LEU A 284 15.96 0.35 -7.20
N MET A 285 16.09 1.67 -7.29
CA MET A 285 15.30 2.62 -6.50
C MET A 285 13.79 2.47 -6.76
N LEU A 286 13.38 2.62 -8.01
CA LEU A 286 11.96 2.65 -8.37
C LEU A 286 11.34 1.24 -8.31
N GLY A 287 12.14 0.20 -8.54
CA GLY A 287 11.72 -1.18 -8.26
C GLY A 287 11.40 -1.39 -6.79
N ALA A 288 12.23 -0.88 -5.87
CA ALA A 288 11.95 -0.94 -4.44
C ALA A 288 10.74 -0.09 -4.01
N CYS A 289 10.58 1.12 -4.57
CA CYS A 289 9.38 1.93 -4.35
C CYS A 289 8.10 1.20 -4.78
N GLY A 290 8.11 0.53 -5.94
CA GLY A 290 6.98 -0.29 -6.40
C GLY A 290 6.69 -1.46 -5.46
N ILE A 291 7.73 -2.07 -4.89
CA ILE A 291 7.57 -3.12 -3.88
C ILE A 291 6.85 -2.58 -2.63
N PHE A 292 7.36 -1.47 -2.10
CA PHE A 292 6.80 -0.89 -0.89
C PHE A 292 5.38 -0.41 -1.08
N ASP A 293 5.10 0.29 -2.17
CA ASP A 293 3.76 0.79 -2.50
C ASP A 293 2.73 -0.32 -2.51
N LEU A 294 2.97 -1.39 -3.24
CA LEU A 294 1.99 -2.47 -3.29
C LEU A 294 1.90 -3.25 -1.98
N PHE A 295 3.00 -3.34 -1.21
CA PHE A 295 2.99 -3.95 0.12
C PHE A 295 2.04 -3.22 1.07
N TRP A 296 2.15 -1.91 1.23
CA TRP A 296 1.29 -1.19 2.16
C TRP A 296 -0.13 -0.96 1.61
N TRP A 297 -0.33 -0.86 0.28
CA TRP A 297 -1.67 -0.90 -0.33
C TRP A 297 -2.38 -2.23 -0.05
N SER A 298 -1.65 -3.35 0.00
CA SER A 298 -2.21 -4.65 0.38
C SER A 298 -2.73 -4.64 1.82
N ILE A 299 -2.00 -4.00 2.75
CA ILE A 299 -2.40 -3.91 4.15
C ILE A 299 -3.67 -3.05 4.30
N ILE A 300 -3.75 -1.91 3.60
CA ILE A 300 -5.00 -1.12 3.53
C ILE A 300 -6.14 -1.97 2.97
N GLY A 301 -5.86 -2.75 1.92
CA GLY A 301 -6.74 -3.75 1.32
C GLY A 301 -7.42 -4.66 2.33
N GLU A 302 -6.64 -5.20 3.26
CA GLU A 302 -7.10 -6.09 4.34
C GLU A 302 -7.87 -5.31 5.40
N MET A 303 -7.37 -4.15 5.82
CA MET A 303 -8.03 -3.30 6.83
C MET A 303 -9.41 -2.79 6.37
N MET A 304 -9.63 -2.66 5.06
CA MET A 304 -10.92 -2.25 4.52
C MET A 304 -12.04 -3.25 4.80
N GLU A 305 -11.73 -4.52 5.09
CA GLU A 305 -12.76 -5.50 5.46
C GLU A 305 -13.43 -5.12 6.79
N HIS A 306 -12.65 -4.55 7.70
CA HIS A 306 -13.05 -4.29 9.09
C HIS A 306 -13.39 -2.82 9.38
N THR A 307 -13.30 -1.94 8.38
CA THR A 307 -13.69 -0.52 8.52
C THR A 307 -15.11 -0.27 8.06
N GLU A 308 -15.84 0.55 8.81
CA GLU A 308 -17.13 1.10 8.41
C GLU A 308 -16.96 2.20 7.34
N ASN A 309 -15.80 2.88 7.32
CA ASN A 309 -15.54 3.98 6.41
C ASN A 309 -14.27 3.76 5.58
N PRO A 310 -14.40 3.11 4.40
CA PRO A 310 -13.29 2.86 3.48
C PRO A 310 -12.57 4.14 3.03
N ALA A 311 -13.29 5.24 2.80
CA ALA A 311 -12.66 6.49 2.37
C ALA A 311 -11.73 7.06 3.44
N LYS A 312 -12.14 6.98 4.72
CA LYS A 312 -11.31 7.39 5.85
C LYS A 312 -10.07 6.51 6.00
N THR A 313 -10.24 5.19 5.96
CA THR A 313 -9.12 4.25 6.10
C THR A 313 -8.14 4.37 4.95
N PHE A 314 -8.62 4.47 3.71
CA PHE A 314 -7.77 4.62 2.53
C PHE A 314 -7.09 6.00 2.50
N GLY A 315 -7.85 7.07 2.69
CA GLY A 315 -7.36 8.45 2.64
C GLY A 315 -6.30 8.78 3.70
N ILE A 316 -6.53 8.41 4.97
CA ILE A 316 -5.55 8.68 6.04
C ILE A 316 -4.24 7.93 5.81
N ASN A 317 -4.27 6.65 5.41
CA ASN A 317 -3.02 5.91 5.20
C ASN A 317 -2.29 6.37 3.93
N LEU A 318 -3.00 6.77 2.88
CA LEU A 318 -2.40 7.36 1.68
C LEU A 318 -1.83 8.76 1.95
N SER A 319 -2.42 9.54 2.87
CA SER A 319 -1.88 10.86 3.21
C SER A 319 -0.54 10.77 3.93
N ALA A 320 -0.23 9.65 4.59
CA ALA A 320 1.09 9.38 5.15
C ALA A 320 2.19 9.37 4.07
N ASN A 321 1.88 8.86 2.87
CA ASN A 321 2.81 8.86 1.74
C ASN A 321 3.14 10.30 1.31
N VAL A 322 2.10 11.13 1.15
CA VAL A 322 2.27 12.54 0.79
C VAL A 322 3.07 13.30 1.86
N LEU A 323 2.75 13.07 3.14
CA LEU A 323 3.48 13.70 4.25
C LEU A 323 4.94 13.28 4.29
N GLY A 324 5.24 11.98 4.08
CA GLY A 324 6.61 11.48 4.07
C GLY A 324 7.41 12.03 2.90
N ILE A 325 6.83 12.10 1.69
CA ILE A 325 7.47 12.75 0.53
C ILE A 325 7.77 14.23 0.84
N LEU A 326 6.83 14.97 1.43
CA LEU A 326 7.04 16.38 1.80
C LEU A 326 8.15 16.52 2.86
N THR A 327 8.15 15.70 3.91
CA THR A 327 9.18 15.73 4.95
C THR A 327 10.56 15.34 4.40
N GLY A 328 10.64 14.30 3.56
CA GLY A 328 11.87 13.90 2.89
C GLY A 328 12.37 14.95 1.92
N GLY A 329 11.47 15.61 1.19
CA GLY A 329 11.81 16.73 0.30
C GLY A 329 12.30 17.95 1.08
N ALA A 330 11.67 18.30 2.20
CA ALA A 330 12.14 19.36 3.07
C ALA A 330 13.53 19.05 3.67
N ALA A 331 13.75 17.81 4.10
CA ALA A 331 15.06 17.36 4.57
C ALA A 331 16.11 17.43 3.44
N GLY A 332 15.77 16.95 2.24
CA GLY A 332 16.64 17.03 1.07
C GLY A 332 17.01 18.47 0.70
N MET A 333 16.03 19.37 0.65
CA MET A 333 16.27 20.80 0.42
C MET A 333 17.20 21.40 1.47
N ALA A 334 16.99 21.09 2.75
CA ALA A 334 17.84 21.56 3.83
C ALA A 334 19.30 21.09 3.66
N ILE A 335 19.51 19.83 3.28
CA ILE A 335 20.83 19.26 3.02
C ILE A 335 21.50 19.95 1.82
N THR A 336 20.77 20.12 0.71
CA THR A 336 21.32 20.74 -0.51
C THR A 336 21.55 22.25 -0.35
N SER A 337 20.78 22.92 0.50
CA SER A 337 20.94 24.37 0.76
C SER A 337 22.11 24.71 1.68
N ALA A 338 22.69 23.71 2.35
CA ALA A 338 23.79 23.90 3.28
C ALA A 338 25.18 24.00 2.60
N GLU A 339 25.21 24.10 1.26
CA GLU A 339 26.42 24.31 0.44
C GLU A 339 27.53 23.27 0.66
N PHE A 340 27.17 22.06 1.10
CA PHE A 340 28.11 20.94 1.20
C PHE A 340 28.57 20.45 -0.19
N PRO A 341 29.78 19.85 -0.30
CA PRO A 341 30.19 19.12 -1.49
C PRO A 341 29.22 17.99 -1.83
N ASP A 342 29.04 17.68 -3.12
CA ASP A 342 28.11 16.64 -3.61
C ASP A 342 28.30 15.28 -2.94
N SER A 343 29.55 14.91 -2.61
CA SER A 343 29.86 13.66 -1.91
C SER A 343 29.31 13.64 -0.48
N GLU A 344 29.35 14.77 0.22
CA GLU A 344 28.83 14.89 1.59
C GLU A 344 27.30 14.87 1.59
N VAL A 345 26.66 15.56 0.64
CA VAL A 345 25.21 15.51 0.43
C VAL A 345 24.73 14.06 0.25
N ALA A 346 25.42 13.29 -0.59
CA ALA A 346 25.09 11.89 -0.83
C ALA A 346 25.26 11.01 0.43
N VAL A 347 26.31 11.24 1.22
CA VAL A 347 26.55 10.50 2.47
C VAL A 347 25.51 10.84 3.54
N ILE A 348 25.14 12.12 3.69
CA ILE A 348 24.07 12.53 4.61
C ILE A 348 22.75 11.90 4.19
N ALA A 349 22.43 11.92 2.90
CA ALA A 349 21.22 11.32 2.36
C ALA A 349 21.17 9.80 2.62
N LEU A 350 22.27 9.08 2.35
CA LEU A 350 22.39 7.66 2.66
C LEU A 350 22.23 7.39 4.16
N SER A 351 22.75 8.26 5.03
CA SER A 351 22.61 8.13 6.48
C SER A 351 21.14 8.21 6.90
N VAL A 352 20.38 9.17 6.36
CA VAL A 352 18.93 9.28 6.59
C VAL A 352 18.21 8.01 6.13
N VAL A 353 18.54 7.51 4.94
CA VAL A 353 17.95 6.29 4.37
C VAL A 353 18.25 5.06 5.23
N CYS A 354 19.48 4.90 5.70
CA CYS A 354 19.84 3.80 6.58
C CYS A 354 19.06 3.84 7.89
N VAL A 355 18.87 5.03 8.48
CA VAL A 355 18.08 5.20 9.70
C VAL A 355 16.60 4.88 9.46
N THR A 356 15.99 5.40 8.40
CA THR A 356 14.56 5.14 8.10
C THR A 356 14.33 3.66 7.82
N LEU A 357 15.21 3.00 7.07
CA LEU A 357 15.12 1.58 6.78
C LEU A 357 15.41 0.71 8.01
N ALA A 358 16.30 1.11 8.91
CA ALA A 358 16.54 0.38 10.16
C ALA A 358 15.32 0.38 11.09
N MET A 359 14.48 1.42 11.04
CA MET A 359 13.22 1.47 11.79
C MET A 359 12.14 0.54 11.19
N LEU A 360 12.24 0.21 9.90
CA LEU A 360 11.18 -0.48 9.17
C LEU A 360 10.82 -1.88 9.73
N PRO A 361 11.78 -2.76 10.07
CA PRO A 361 11.48 -4.07 10.63
C PRO A 361 10.77 -3.99 11.99
N LEU A 362 11.12 -2.98 12.80
CA LEU A 362 10.52 -2.74 14.11
C LEU A 362 9.04 -2.36 13.95
N VAL A 363 8.77 -1.36 13.12
CA VAL A 363 7.40 -0.90 12.85
C VAL A 363 6.57 -2.00 12.18
N ASN A 364 7.16 -2.75 11.24
CA ASN A 364 6.50 -3.90 10.60
C ASN A 364 6.14 -4.99 11.62
N THR A 365 7.02 -5.28 12.58
CA THR A 365 6.75 -6.29 13.62
C THR A 365 5.58 -5.86 14.51
N VAL A 366 5.51 -4.58 14.90
CA VAL A 366 4.38 -4.04 15.66
C VAL A 366 3.10 -4.08 14.82
N LEU A 367 3.18 -3.70 13.55
CA LEU A 367 2.04 -3.70 12.62
C LEU A 367 1.46 -5.10 12.46
N VAL A 368 2.29 -6.08 12.10
CA VAL A 368 1.90 -7.48 11.93
C VAL A 368 1.34 -8.05 13.22
N ARG A 369 1.93 -7.75 14.39
CA ARG A 369 1.40 -8.19 15.68
C ARG A 369 0.00 -7.61 15.93
N ARG A 370 -0.22 -6.33 15.62
CA ARG A 370 -1.53 -5.66 15.81
C ARG A 370 -2.59 -6.15 14.84
N LEU A 371 -2.22 -6.42 13.59
CA LEU A 371 -3.10 -7.02 12.59
C LEU A 371 -3.44 -8.47 12.98
N ARG A 372 -2.44 -9.27 13.37
CA ARG A 372 -2.62 -10.69 13.75
C ARG A 372 -3.42 -10.86 15.03
N ASN A 373 -3.23 -10.01 16.03
CA ASN A 373 -4.02 -10.06 17.27
C ASN A 373 -5.53 -9.86 17.02
N HIS A 374 -5.94 -9.35 15.87
CA HIS A 374 -7.36 -9.19 15.52
C HIS A 374 -7.80 -10.09 14.35
N ALA A 375 -6.92 -10.38 13.39
CA ALA A 375 -7.18 -11.34 12.31
C ALA A 375 -7.27 -12.78 12.84
N TYR A 376 -6.43 -13.15 13.82
CA TYR A 376 -6.41 -14.50 14.38
C TYR A 376 -7.55 -14.75 15.39
N LEU A 377 -8.07 -13.70 16.04
CA LEU A 377 -9.31 -13.80 16.83
C LEU A 377 -10.58 -13.93 15.97
N MET A 378 -10.45 -13.86 14.63
CA MET A 378 -11.58 -13.88 13.69
C MET A 378 -11.57 -15.06 12.72
N ASP A 379 -10.39 -15.60 12.41
CA ASP A 379 -10.27 -16.86 11.65
C ASP A 379 -10.63 -18.09 12.49
N GLU A 380 -10.69 -17.97 13.83
CA GLU A 380 -11.18 -19.03 14.73
C GLU A 380 -12.72 -19.07 14.88
N THR A 381 -13.49 -18.40 14.02
CA THR A 381 -14.98 -18.45 14.09
C THR A 381 -15.69 -18.83 12.79
N ALA A 382 -14.96 -19.30 11.77
CA ALA A 382 -15.54 -19.75 10.50
C ALA A 382 -15.04 -21.12 10.00
N ASP A 383 -14.42 -21.89 10.87
CA ASP A 383 -14.68 -23.33 10.90
C ASP A 383 -15.40 -23.57 12.22
N GLU A 384 -16.33 -24.52 12.23
CA GLU A 384 -16.90 -25.08 13.45
C GLU A 384 -15.78 -25.13 14.51
N THR A 385 -15.95 -24.51 15.69
CA THR A 385 -15.17 -25.00 16.82
C THR A 385 -15.51 -26.48 16.84
N PRO A 386 -14.59 -27.39 16.48
CA PRO A 386 -14.91 -28.76 16.73
C PRO A 386 -15.00 -28.73 18.25
N VAL A 387 -16.12 -29.19 18.78
CA VAL A 387 -15.93 -30.10 19.91
C VAL A 387 -14.90 -31.08 19.36
N ILE A 388 -13.61 -30.92 19.72
CA ILE A 388 -12.52 -31.79 19.25
C ILE A 388 -12.77 -33.11 19.97
N THR A 389 -13.82 -33.77 19.49
CA THR A 389 -14.03 -35.18 19.54
C THR A 389 -13.01 -35.68 18.53
N PRO A 390 -12.04 -36.50 18.97
CA PRO A 390 -11.15 -37.11 18.01
C PRO A 390 -12.01 -37.82 16.95
N PRO A 391 -11.67 -37.74 15.64
CA PRO A 391 -12.40 -38.40 14.56
C PRO A 391 -12.65 -39.89 14.82
N GLU A 392 -11.81 -40.50 15.66
CA GLU A 392 -12.07 -41.78 16.29
C GLU A 392 -12.30 -41.61 17.80
N PRO A 393 -13.35 -42.21 18.38
CA PRO A 393 -13.55 -42.16 19.82
C PRO A 393 -12.34 -42.74 20.57
N LEU A 394 -12.05 -42.14 21.72
CA LEU A 394 -11.06 -42.69 22.65
C LEU A 394 -11.56 -44.04 23.18
N THR A 395 -10.67 -45.03 23.22
CA THR A 395 -10.92 -46.29 23.92
C THR A 395 -11.06 -46.04 25.41
N ALA A 396 -11.67 -46.97 26.15
CA ALA A 396 -11.84 -46.84 27.61
C ALA A 396 -10.52 -46.50 28.33
N ARG A 397 -9.40 -47.10 27.92
CA ARG A 397 -8.08 -46.80 28.51
C ARG A 397 -7.52 -45.45 28.11
N GLU A 398 -7.76 -45.00 26.88
CA GLU A 398 -7.35 -43.64 26.47
C GLU A 398 -8.17 -42.56 27.19
N GLN A 399 -9.45 -42.83 27.50
CA GLN A 399 -10.30 -41.95 28.31
C GLN A 399 -9.81 -41.83 29.75
N GLU A 400 -9.25 -42.90 30.33
CA GLU A 400 -8.64 -42.87 31.66
C GLU A 400 -7.28 -42.14 31.68
N VAL A 401 -6.49 -42.29 30.61
CA VAL A 401 -5.16 -41.68 30.47
C VAL A 401 -5.25 -40.17 30.23
N LEU A 402 -6.20 -39.69 29.43
CA LEU A 402 -6.30 -38.29 29.02
C LEU A 402 -6.38 -37.29 30.19
N PRO A 403 -7.23 -37.45 31.22
CA PRO A 403 -7.29 -36.55 32.38
C PRO A 403 -5.97 -36.48 33.15
N LEU A 404 -5.23 -37.59 33.19
CA LEU A 404 -3.93 -37.65 33.85
C LEU A 404 -2.86 -36.91 33.03
N ILE A 405 -2.98 -36.92 31.70
CA ILE A 405 -2.14 -36.07 30.84
C ILE A 405 -2.40 -34.59 31.13
N LEU A 406 -3.68 -34.20 31.17
CA LEU A 406 -4.14 -32.84 31.38
C LEU A 406 -3.82 -32.28 32.77
N SER A 407 -3.69 -33.15 33.79
CA SER A 407 -3.22 -32.77 35.12
C SER A 407 -1.69 -32.70 35.23
N GLY A 408 -0.95 -32.85 34.12
CA GLY A 408 0.50 -32.68 34.08
C GLY A 408 1.31 -33.89 34.57
N LYS A 409 0.70 -35.06 34.80
CA LYS A 409 1.42 -36.25 35.30
C LYS A 409 2.37 -36.84 34.25
N SER A 410 3.59 -37.20 34.67
CA SER A 410 4.55 -37.91 33.79
C SER A 410 4.04 -39.31 33.41
N ASN A 411 4.56 -39.90 32.34
CA ASN A 411 4.14 -41.25 31.91
C ASN A 411 4.37 -42.30 33.01
N LYS A 412 5.41 -42.13 33.82
CA LYS A 412 5.67 -42.95 35.01
C LYS A 412 4.58 -42.78 36.07
N ALA A 413 4.21 -41.55 36.40
CA ALA A 413 3.13 -41.30 37.36
C ALA A 413 1.74 -41.77 36.87
N ILE A 414 1.51 -41.76 35.56
CA ILE A 414 0.29 -42.32 34.94
C ILE A 414 0.31 -43.86 35.05
N ALA A 415 1.45 -44.49 34.77
CA ALA A 415 1.64 -45.92 34.91
C ALA A 415 1.37 -46.40 36.34
N ASP A 416 1.90 -45.67 37.33
CA ASP A 416 1.66 -45.94 38.75
C ASP A 416 0.18 -45.74 39.13
N SER A 417 -0.48 -44.71 38.58
CA SER A 417 -1.89 -44.40 38.88
C SER A 417 -2.88 -45.42 38.30
N LEU A 418 -2.53 -46.05 37.16
CA LEU A 418 -3.40 -46.97 36.42
C LEU A 418 -2.96 -48.44 36.54
N PHE A 419 -1.90 -48.72 37.32
CA PHE A 419 -1.31 -50.05 37.51
C PHE A 419 -0.94 -50.76 36.19
N ILE A 420 -0.29 -50.03 35.27
CA ILE A 420 0.19 -50.53 33.97
C ILE A 420 1.65 -50.14 33.74
N SER A 421 2.33 -50.75 32.76
CA SER A 421 3.72 -50.38 32.45
C SER A 421 3.83 -49.01 31.77
N GLU A 422 4.96 -48.33 31.95
CA GLU A 422 5.26 -47.05 31.28
C GLU A 422 5.26 -47.19 29.73
N SER A 423 5.63 -48.35 29.20
CA SER A 423 5.58 -48.63 27.76
C SER A 423 4.14 -48.65 27.22
N THR A 424 3.20 -49.21 27.99
CA THR A 424 1.77 -49.21 27.66
C THR A 424 1.20 -47.79 27.72
N VAL A 425 1.59 -46.99 28.71
CA VAL A 425 1.22 -45.56 28.76
C VAL A 425 1.74 -44.80 27.54
N LYS A 426 3.01 -45.01 27.14
CA LYS A 426 3.58 -44.38 25.94
C LYS A 426 2.77 -44.70 24.68
N SER A 427 2.29 -45.93 24.58
CA SER A 427 1.45 -46.37 23.46
C SER A 427 0.09 -45.66 23.46
N HIS A 428 -0.60 -45.58 24.61
CA HIS A 428 -1.85 -44.83 24.73
C HIS A 428 -1.66 -43.33 24.46
N VAL A 429 -0.59 -42.72 24.97
CA VAL A 429 -0.26 -41.29 24.73
C VAL A 429 -0.06 -41.03 23.24
N ARG A 430 0.68 -41.90 22.55
CA ARG A 430 0.90 -41.80 21.09
C ARG A 430 -0.41 -41.93 20.31
N ASN A 431 -1.27 -42.87 20.69
CA ASN A 431 -2.57 -43.03 20.04
C ASN A 431 -3.50 -41.84 20.29
N ILE A 432 -3.51 -41.29 21.50
CA ILE A 432 -4.21 -40.04 21.81
C ILE A 432 -3.69 -38.91 20.92
N PHE A 433 -2.37 -38.72 20.82
CA PHE A 433 -1.81 -37.69 19.95
C PHE A 433 -2.23 -37.86 18.48
N SER A 434 -2.18 -39.09 17.97
CA SER A 434 -2.63 -39.43 16.62
C SER A 434 -4.10 -39.11 16.42
N LYS A 435 -4.96 -39.47 17.39
CA LYS A 435 -6.40 -39.24 17.35
C LYS A 435 -6.77 -37.76 17.44
N PHE A 436 -5.97 -36.94 18.10
CA PHE A 436 -6.15 -35.49 18.20
C PHE A 436 -5.39 -34.70 17.11
N GLY A 437 -4.64 -35.37 16.24
CA GLY A 437 -3.87 -34.72 15.16
C GLY A 437 -2.70 -33.86 15.65
N VAL A 438 -2.14 -34.15 16.83
CA VAL A 438 -1.07 -33.37 17.46
C VAL A 438 0.24 -34.14 17.50
N ALA A 439 1.37 -33.45 17.51
CA ALA A 439 2.69 -34.06 17.60
C ALA A 439 3.25 -34.07 19.03
N THR A 440 2.78 -33.14 19.88
CA THR A 440 3.34 -32.96 21.22
C THR A 440 2.30 -32.91 22.34
N ARG A 441 2.78 -33.23 23.54
CA ARG A 441 2.00 -33.10 24.78
C ARG A 441 1.55 -31.67 25.03
N ALA A 442 2.41 -30.69 24.74
CA ALA A 442 2.11 -29.28 24.94
C ALA A 442 0.99 -28.81 23.99
N GLU A 443 1.00 -29.26 22.73
CA GLU A 443 -0.08 -29.02 21.77
C GLU A 443 -1.40 -29.63 22.25
N LEU A 444 -1.40 -30.89 22.71
CA LEU A 444 -2.60 -31.54 23.24
C LEU A 444 -3.21 -30.75 24.41
N ILE A 445 -2.38 -30.34 25.36
CA ILE A 445 -2.81 -29.58 26.54
C ILE A 445 -3.33 -28.19 26.15
N SER A 446 -2.61 -27.49 25.26
CA SER A 446 -3.00 -26.16 24.79
C SER A 446 -4.37 -26.17 24.11
N ILE A 447 -4.63 -27.18 23.27
CA ILE A 447 -5.88 -27.32 22.52
C ILE A 447 -7.06 -27.69 23.44
N LEU A 448 -6.84 -28.53 24.46
CA LEU A 448 -7.92 -28.99 25.35
C LEU A 448 -8.21 -28.03 26.51
N LEU A 449 -7.23 -27.24 26.98
CA LEU A 449 -7.43 -26.26 28.06
C LEU A 449 -7.95 -24.90 27.56
N SER A 450 -7.61 -24.48 26.34
CA SER A 450 -8.19 -23.26 25.73
C SER A 450 -9.72 -23.31 25.64
N ASN A 451 -10.28 -24.52 25.57
CA ASN A 451 -11.72 -24.78 25.51
C ASN A 451 -12.43 -24.82 26.88
N ARG A 452 -11.72 -24.86 28.02
CA ARG A 452 -12.33 -24.87 29.37
C ARG A 452 -12.44 -23.49 30.04
N GLN A 453 -11.84 -22.46 29.44
CA GLN A 453 -11.86 -21.08 29.97
C GLN A 453 -12.81 -20.13 29.19
N LYS A 454 -13.64 -20.68 28.31
CA LYS A 454 -14.89 -20.06 27.85
C LYS A 454 -16.04 -20.73 28.60
#